data_AF-A0A7I8WHE5-F1
#
_entry.id   AF-A0A7I8WHE5-F1
#
_cell.length_a   1.000
_cell.length_b   1.000
_cell.length_c   1.000
_cell.angle_alpha   90.00
_cell.angle_beta   90.00
_cell.angle_gamma   90.00
#
_symmetry.space_group_name_H-M   'P 1'
#
loop_
_entity.id
_entity.type
_entity.pdbx_description
1 polymer ?
#
loop_
_entity_poly.entity_id
_entity_poly.type
_entity_poly.pdbx_seq_one_letter_code
_entity_poly.pdbx_strand_id
1 'polypeptide(L)'
;MTSAFLRNDPTPPENQLRTVDPWKRRVQFGKPTIQRFEEPQKKVFYAPEWEFKNRRNEDKEYNPAKEYGMTPEKWEYQNNVVWPAGHIVPETGLPKAAEVFHCVENIHSSTRKMFYACQFAWRMNVDDAISQLKFKLGKTSLILASALEEAKSRAETEFYINNPSEMFVAECFAIQCRILKSYKRHARENWNKTRHRYVHLFMVNIDQTEGFELSPLEQNALERRKRLEDLRKRTLEKRRNGNADDEEGPLMLLNPRSYKTVTSNIINVGDEVRDVLQKTEQDIQTIIDDAKNIQLGDDLDISVLAPKKVDWDLKRGIQEDLDKLERRTNRAIVQIVRQRLQREKDLDLAKTVDMIQEKDTASLRH
;
A
#
# COMPACT_ATOMS: atom_id res chain seq x y z
N MET A 1 -13.47 18.32 -63.71
CA MET A 1 -12.08 17.80 -63.82
C MET A 1 -11.20 18.85 -63.15
N THR A 2 -10.60 18.66 -61.98
CA THR A 2 -9.80 17.52 -61.49
C THR A 2 -9.88 17.46 -59.96
N SER A 3 -10.38 16.33 -59.44
CA SER A 3 -10.27 15.93 -58.03
C SER A 3 -8.82 15.57 -57.71
N ALA A 4 -8.13 16.45 -57.00
CA ALA A 4 -6.71 16.35 -56.73
C ALA A 4 -6.47 15.77 -55.32
N PHE A 5 -6.14 14.47 -55.31
CA PHE A 5 -5.24 13.81 -54.34
C PHE A 5 -5.67 13.74 -52.86
N LEU A 6 -6.60 12.81 -52.58
CA LEU A 6 -6.39 11.92 -51.44
C LEU A 6 -5.19 11.03 -51.79
N ARG A 7 -3.99 11.41 -51.34
CA ARG A 7 -2.91 10.43 -51.24
C ARG A 7 -3.31 9.47 -50.14
N ASN A 8 -3.88 8.33 -50.54
CA ASN A 8 -3.88 7.14 -49.72
C ASN A 8 -2.41 6.76 -49.56
N ASP A 9 -1.78 7.25 -48.49
CA ASP A 9 -0.52 6.69 -48.04
C ASP A 9 -0.79 5.18 -47.83
N PRO A 10 0.05 4.29 -48.39
CA PRO A 10 -0.16 2.87 -48.25
C PRO A 10 -0.15 2.53 -46.77
N THR A 11 -1.28 2.06 -46.25
CA THR A 11 -1.35 1.45 -44.93
C THR A 11 -0.19 0.45 -44.83
N PRO A 12 0.68 0.54 -43.82
CA PRO A 12 1.76 -0.42 -43.65
C PRO A 12 1.17 -1.83 -43.70
N PRO A 13 1.83 -2.80 -44.36
CA PRO A 13 1.29 -4.15 -44.48
C PRO A 13 0.94 -4.67 -43.10
N GLU A 14 -0.30 -5.14 -42.93
CA GLU A 14 -0.95 -5.52 -41.67
C GLU A 14 -0.10 -6.46 -40.78
N ASN A 15 0.80 -7.23 -41.41
CA ASN A 15 1.74 -8.15 -40.76
C ASN A 15 2.97 -7.49 -40.11
N GLN A 16 3.37 -6.26 -40.47
CA GLN A 16 4.49 -5.55 -39.82
C GLN A 16 4.08 -4.84 -38.53
N LEU A 17 2.78 -4.60 -38.32
CA LEU A 17 2.25 -3.89 -37.15
C LEU A 17 2.02 -4.84 -35.96
N ARG A 18 1.80 -6.14 -36.22
CA ARG A 18 1.63 -7.17 -35.18
C ARG A 18 2.91 -7.51 -34.43
N THR A 19 4.08 -7.29 -35.01
CA THR A 19 5.37 -7.73 -34.46
C THR A 19 6.08 -6.68 -33.61
N VAL A 20 5.54 -5.45 -33.53
CA VAL A 20 6.19 -4.32 -32.86
C VAL A 20 5.42 -3.95 -31.60
N ASP A 21 6.11 -4.00 -30.47
CA ASP A 21 5.58 -3.70 -29.13
C ASP A 21 4.88 -2.31 -29.09
N PRO A 22 3.54 -2.27 -28.90
CA PRO A 22 2.74 -1.05 -28.76
C PRO A 22 3.33 -0.07 -27.74
N TRP A 23 3.91 -0.60 -26.66
CA TRP A 23 4.44 0.19 -25.56
C TRP A 23 5.76 0.85 -25.89
N LYS A 24 6.62 0.22 -26.69
CA LYS A 24 7.87 0.81 -27.14
C LYS A 24 7.63 2.09 -27.93
N ARG A 25 6.62 2.11 -28.80
CA ARG A 25 6.15 3.32 -29.49
C ARG A 25 5.58 4.33 -28.50
N ARG A 26 4.65 3.93 -27.61
CA ARG A 26 4.07 4.83 -26.59
C ARG A 26 5.14 5.49 -25.71
N VAL A 27 6.14 4.74 -25.26
CA VAL A 27 7.26 5.23 -24.44
C VAL A 27 8.17 6.17 -25.24
N GLN A 28 8.38 5.90 -26.53
CA GLN A 28 9.15 6.79 -27.40
C GLN A 28 8.47 8.16 -27.54
N PHE A 29 7.14 8.22 -27.64
CA PHE A 29 6.40 9.50 -27.64
C PHE A 29 6.50 10.25 -26.32
N GLY A 30 6.69 9.55 -25.20
CA GLY A 30 6.91 10.16 -23.89
C GLY A 30 8.30 10.76 -23.69
N LYS A 31 9.25 10.55 -24.62
CA LYS A 31 10.58 11.17 -24.54
C LYS A 31 10.47 12.64 -24.93
N PRO A 32 10.97 13.57 -24.09
CA PRO A 32 10.95 14.99 -24.42
C PRO A 32 11.77 15.21 -25.69
N THR A 33 11.10 15.65 -26.75
CA THR A 33 11.76 16.11 -27.98
C THR A 33 11.97 17.61 -27.85
N ILE A 34 13.16 18.09 -28.21
CA ILE A 34 13.40 19.54 -28.22
C ILE A 34 12.48 20.14 -29.29
N GLN A 35 11.69 21.16 -28.91
CA GLN A 35 10.65 21.77 -29.75
C GLN A 35 11.12 22.18 -31.15
N ARG A 36 12.41 22.52 -31.32
CA ARG A 36 13.03 22.84 -32.63
C ARG A 36 13.05 21.65 -33.60
N PHE A 37 13.05 20.41 -33.10
CA PHE A 37 13.07 19.18 -33.88
C PHE A 37 11.71 18.51 -33.99
N GLU A 38 10.66 19.09 -33.40
CA GLU A 38 9.29 18.58 -33.54
C GLU A 38 8.68 19.06 -34.86
N GLU A 39 8.49 18.12 -35.79
CA GLU A 39 7.63 18.36 -36.95
C GLU A 39 6.17 18.11 -36.53
N PRO A 40 5.28 19.13 -36.58
CA PRO A 40 3.88 18.94 -36.22
C PRO A 40 3.24 17.94 -37.17
N GLN A 41 2.88 16.77 -36.65
CA GLN A 41 2.19 15.76 -37.44
C GLN A 41 0.78 16.26 -37.79
N LYS A 42 0.38 16.09 -39.04
CA LYS A 42 -1.00 16.36 -39.44
C LYS A 42 -1.91 15.40 -38.68
N LYS A 43 -2.91 15.94 -37.97
CA LYS A 43 -3.96 15.12 -37.36
C LYS A 43 -4.64 14.33 -38.48
N VAL A 44 -4.39 13.02 -38.54
CA VAL A 44 -4.94 12.12 -39.57
C VAL A 44 -6.45 11.93 -39.35
N PHE A 45 -6.92 12.15 -38.12
CA PHE A 45 -8.32 12.05 -37.74
C PHE A 45 -8.71 13.16 -36.77
N TYR A 46 -9.90 13.71 -36.95
CA TYR A 46 -10.55 14.53 -35.94
C TYR A 46 -11.22 13.58 -34.95
N ALA A 47 -10.66 13.44 -33.75
CA ALA A 47 -11.51 13.12 -32.60
C ALA A 47 -12.62 14.18 -32.59
N PRO A 48 -13.90 13.83 -32.33
CA PRO A 48 -14.94 14.82 -32.10
C PRO A 48 -14.38 15.84 -31.11
N GLU A 49 -14.17 17.08 -31.57
CA GLU A 49 -13.70 18.12 -30.67
C GLU A 49 -14.73 18.19 -29.55
N TRP A 50 -14.25 18.32 -28.30
CA TRP A 50 -15.13 18.50 -27.17
C TRP A 50 -16.02 19.71 -27.46
N GLU A 51 -17.27 19.45 -27.84
CA GLU A 51 -18.26 20.49 -27.99
C GLU A 51 -18.49 21.01 -26.57
N PHE A 52 -17.85 22.14 -26.26
CA PHE A 52 -18.16 22.93 -25.08
C PHE A 52 -19.66 23.26 -25.15
N LYS A 53 -20.52 22.40 -24.58
CA LYS A 53 -21.96 22.64 -24.49
C LYS A 53 -22.23 23.97 -23.78
N ASN A 54 -21.33 24.35 -22.89
CA ASN A 54 -21.17 25.72 -22.45
C ASN A 54 -20.33 26.47 -23.49
N ARG A 55 -20.97 26.98 -24.56
CA ARG A 55 -20.36 28.10 -25.28
C ARG A 55 -19.93 29.10 -24.21
N ARG A 56 -18.64 29.42 -24.24
CA ARG A 56 -18.03 30.51 -23.47
C ARG A 56 -19.08 31.59 -23.25
N ASN A 57 -19.33 31.99 -22.00
CA ASN A 57 -19.94 33.31 -21.81
C ASN A 57 -19.05 34.26 -22.63
N GLU A 58 -19.59 34.83 -23.72
CA GLU A 58 -18.81 35.63 -24.68
C GLU A 58 -18.09 36.79 -23.96
N ASP A 59 -18.61 37.18 -22.79
CA ASP A 59 -18.12 38.24 -21.91
C ASP A 59 -16.92 37.85 -21.02
N LYS A 60 -16.56 36.56 -20.90
CA LYS A 60 -15.40 36.12 -20.11
C LYS A 60 -14.18 35.96 -21.01
N GLU A 61 -13.23 36.86 -20.84
CA GLU A 61 -11.92 36.81 -21.49
C GLU A 61 -11.24 35.46 -21.22
N TYR A 62 -11.03 34.67 -22.28
CA TYR A 62 -10.40 33.36 -22.21
C TYR A 62 -9.00 33.50 -21.61
N ASN A 63 -8.79 32.97 -20.42
CA ASN A 63 -7.48 32.99 -19.77
C ASN A 63 -6.83 31.60 -19.91
N PRO A 64 -5.94 31.42 -20.91
CA PRO A 64 -5.24 30.14 -21.12
C PRO A 64 -4.35 29.73 -19.95
N ALA A 65 -4.14 30.56 -18.92
CA ALA A 65 -3.42 30.14 -17.72
C ALA A 65 -4.35 29.58 -16.62
N LYS A 66 -5.66 29.87 -16.66
CA LYS A 66 -6.65 29.43 -15.65
C LYS A 66 -7.52 28.28 -16.14
N GLU A 67 -7.83 28.25 -17.43
CA GLU A 67 -8.72 27.25 -18.06
C GLU A 67 -7.93 26.15 -18.79
N TYR A 68 -6.61 26.18 -18.73
CA TYR A 68 -5.74 25.16 -19.30
C TYR A 68 -5.43 24.09 -18.26
N GLY A 69 -5.82 22.85 -18.57
CA GLY A 69 -5.60 21.69 -17.71
C GLY A 69 -6.61 20.59 -17.98
N MET A 70 -6.39 19.44 -17.35
CA MET A 70 -7.34 18.34 -17.38
C MET A 70 -8.36 18.55 -16.25
N THR A 71 -9.62 18.79 -16.60
CA THR A 71 -10.74 18.80 -15.64
C THR A 71 -11.37 17.41 -15.56
N PRO A 72 -11.96 17.03 -14.41
CA PRO A 72 -12.73 15.79 -14.28
C PRO A 72 -13.77 15.60 -15.38
N GLU A 73 -14.57 16.63 -15.66
CA GLU A 73 -15.57 16.63 -16.74
C GLU A 73 -14.96 16.32 -18.12
N LYS A 74 -13.79 16.88 -18.42
CA LYS A 74 -13.10 16.64 -19.70
C LYS A 74 -12.51 15.22 -19.76
N TRP A 75 -12.13 14.66 -18.62
CA TRP A 75 -11.62 13.30 -18.52
C TRP A 75 -12.74 12.28 -18.74
N GLU A 76 -13.89 12.46 -18.08
CA GLU A 76 -15.05 11.60 -18.30
C GLU A 76 -15.63 11.74 -19.71
N TYR A 77 -15.54 12.92 -20.33
CA TYR A 77 -15.98 13.10 -21.71
C TYR A 77 -15.27 12.17 -22.71
N GLN A 78 -14.03 11.73 -22.42
CA GLN A 78 -13.28 10.82 -23.29
C GLN A 78 -14.00 9.47 -23.47
N ASN A 79 -14.81 9.04 -22.50
CA ASN A 79 -15.64 7.83 -22.63
C ASN A 79 -16.75 7.96 -23.66
N ASN A 80 -17.22 9.18 -23.94
CA ASN A 80 -18.29 9.43 -24.92
C ASN A 80 -17.76 9.48 -26.36
N VAL A 81 -16.44 9.44 -26.55
CA VAL A 81 -15.82 9.54 -27.86
C VAL A 81 -15.95 8.21 -28.59
N VAL A 82 -16.80 8.19 -29.62
CA VAL A 82 -16.99 7.04 -30.49
C VAL A 82 -16.01 7.11 -31.66
N TRP A 83 -15.23 6.05 -31.85
CA TRP A 83 -14.29 5.92 -32.96
C TRP A 83 -14.91 5.12 -34.12
N PRO A 84 -14.51 5.39 -35.37
CA PRO A 84 -14.94 4.56 -36.49
C PRO A 84 -14.40 3.13 -36.34
N ALA A 85 -15.16 2.16 -36.84
CA ALA A 85 -14.76 0.75 -36.80
C ALA A 85 -13.41 0.54 -37.50
N GLY A 86 -12.52 -0.26 -36.90
CA GLY A 86 -11.18 -0.50 -37.43
C GLY A 86 -10.23 0.70 -37.36
N HIS A 87 -10.53 1.71 -36.53
CA HIS A 87 -9.64 2.86 -36.35
C HIS A 87 -8.25 2.41 -35.87
N ILE A 88 -7.24 2.78 -36.67
CA ILE A 88 -5.84 2.59 -36.34
C ILE A 88 -5.31 3.90 -35.78
N VAL A 89 -4.75 3.85 -34.57
CA VAL A 89 -4.18 5.03 -33.92
C VAL A 89 -2.92 5.44 -34.70
N PRO A 90 -2.83 6.68 -35.22
CA PRO A 90 -1.70 7.10 -36.06
C PRO A 90 -0.34 6.98 -35.36
N GLU A 91 -0.31 7.24 -34.06
CA GLU A 91 0.90 7.21 -33.24
C GLU A 91 1.44 5.78 -33.09
N THR A 92 0.57 4.83 -32.73
CA THR A 92 1.00 3.46 -32.45
C THR A 92 0.99 2.56 -33.69
N GLY A 93 0.19 2.91 -34.70
CA GLY A 93 -0.07 2.09 -35.88
C GLY A 93 -0.91 0.85 -35.57
N LEU A 94 -1.52 0.78 -34.39
CA LEU A 94 -2.29 -0.37 -33.90
C LEU A 94 -3.77 -0.04 -33.84
N PRO A 95 -4.65 -1.06 -33.89
CA PRO A 95 -6.07 -0.84 -33.61
C PRO A 95 -6.24 -0.18 -32.25
N LYS A 96 -7.20 0.74 -32.16
CA LYS A 96 -7.53 1.40 -30.90
C LYS A 96 -8.01 0.35 -29.89
N ALA A 97 -7.27 0.23 -28.77
CA ALA A 97 -7.67 -0.61 -27.65
C ALA A 97 -8.89 -0.01 -26.93
N ALA A 98 -9.67 -0.84 -26.23
CA ALA A 98 -10.74 -0.36 -25.36
C ALA A 98 -10.12 0.34 -24.15
N GLU A 99 -10.49 1.60 -23.94
CA GLU A 99 -9.98 2.45 -22.86
C GLU A 99 -11.16 2.89 -21.98
N VAL A 100 -10.99 2.81 -20.67
CA VAL A 100 -11.98 3.25 -19.68
C VAL A 100 -11.36 4.39 -18.87
N PHE A 101 -11.93 5.57 -19.01
CA PHE A 101 -11.51 6.76 -18.28
C PHE A 101 -12.34 6.91 -17.02
N HIS A 102 -11.68 7.03 -15.86
CA HIS A 102 -12.35 7.25 -14.59
C HIS A 102 -11.65 8.35 -13.79
N CYS A 103 -12.41 9.12 -13.03
CA CYS A 103 -11.90 10.17 -12.16
C CYS A 103 -12.63 10.14 -10.81
N VAL A 104 -11.85 10.28 -9.73
CA VAL A 104 -12.39 10.51 -8.39
C VAL A 104 -12.04 11.92 -7.96
N GLU A 105 -13.06 12.68 -7.57
CA GLU A 105 -12.93 14.09 -7.27
C GLU A 105 -12.70 14.42 -5.80
N ASN A 106 -12.09 15.58 -5.56
CA ASN A 106 -12.05 16.25 -4.25
C ASN A 106 -11.55 15.36 -3.09
N ILE A 107 -10.46 14.64 -3.33
CA ILE A 107 -9.86 13.73 -2.35
C ILE A 107 -8.98 14.53 -1.39
N HIS A 108 -9.22 14.40 -0.09
CA HIS A 108 -8.35 15.01 0.92
C HIS A 108 -7.03 14.25 1.09
N SER A 109 -6.02 14.64 0.31
CA SER A 109 -4.69 14.04 0.33
C SER A 109 -3.60 15.00 -0.18
N SER A 110 -2.35 14.63 0.10
CA SER A 110 -1.19 15.29 -0.49
C SER A 110 -0.93 14.74 -1.89
N THR A 111 -0.73 15.62 -2.87
CA THR A 111 -0.37 15.26 -4.25
C THR A 111 0.86 14.37 -4.32
N ARG A 112 1.90 14.67 -3.53
CA ARG A 112 3.14 13.88 -3.52
C ARG A 112 2.92 12.44 -3.05
N LYS A 113 2.10 12.24 -2.01
CA LYS A 113 1.78 10.89 -1.51
C LYS A 113 0.93 10.12 -2.53
N MET A 114 -0.03 10.82 -3.14
CA MET A 114 -0.88 10.22 -4.16
C MET A 114 -0.08 9.85 -5.41
N PHE A 115 0.85 10.70 -5.84
CA PHE A 115 1.75 10.44 -6.96
C PHE A 115 2.55 9.15 -6.77
N TYR A 116 3.12 8.90 -5.58
CA TYR A 116 3.81 7.63 -5.32
C TYR A 116 2.87 6.42 -5.37
N ALA A 117 1.61 6.55 -4.95
CA ALA A 117 0.63 5.49 -5.07
C ALA A 117 0.25 5.24 -6.54
N CYS A 118 0.07 6.29 -7.33
CA CYS A 118 -0.22 6.22 -8.75
C CYS A 118 0.94 5.57 -9.53
N GLN A 119 2.17 6.02 -9.28
CA GLN A 119 3.38 5.47 -9.90
C GLN A 119 3.58 3.99 -9.56
N PHE A 120 3.13 3.57 -8.38
CA PHE A 120 3.18 2.16 -7.98
C PHE A 120 2.16 1.32 -8.75
N ALA A 121 0.93 1.81 -8.92
CA ALA A 121 -0.11 1.08 -9.66
C ALA A 121 0.11 1.10 -11.18
N TRP A 122 0.89 2.06 -11.68
CA TRP A 122 1.18 2.23 -13.09
C TRP A 122 1.76 0.96 -13.71
N ARG A 123 1.19 0.51 -14.84
CA ARG A 123 1.59 -0.68 -15.61
C ARG A 123 1.33 -2.02 -14.91
N MET A 124 0.60 -2.02 -13.80
CA MET A 124 0.12 -3.26 -13.18
C MET A 124 -1.23 -3.65 -13.77
N ASN A 125 -1.54 -4.95 -13.71
CA ASN A 125 -2.93 -5.40 -13.84
C ASN A 125 -3.76 -4.73 -12.73
N VAL A 126 -4.99 -4.30 -13.05
CA VAL A 126 -5.94 -3.70 -12.12
C VAL A 126 -6.13 -4.56 -10.86
N ASP A 127 -6.29 -5.88 -11.00
CA ASP A 127 -6.52 -6.77 -9.85
C ASP A 127 -5.28 -6.95 -8.95
N ASP A 128 -4.10 -7.04 -9.56
CA ASP A 128 -2.84 -7.06 -8.83
C ASP A 128 -2.61 -5.73 -8.11
N ALA A 129 -2.89 -4.61 -8.77
CA ALA A 129 -2.78 -3.28 -8.19
C ALA A 129 -3.72 -3.15 -6.97
N ILE A 130 -5.00 -3.54 -7.09
CA ILE A 130 -5.96 -3.52 -5.99
C ILE A 130 -5.45 -4.35 -4.81
N SER A 131 -5.00 -5.58 -5.07
CA SER A 131 -4.50 -6.49 -4.04
C SER A 131 -3.28 -5.92 -3.30
N GLN A 132 -2.31 -5.37 -4.04
CA GLN A 132 -1.10 -4.78 -3.48
C GLN A 132 -1.38 -3.48 -2.73
N LEU A 133 -2.30 -2.64 -3.23
CA LEU A 133 -2.67 -1.39 -2.59
C LEU A 133 -3.44 -1.62 -1.29
N LYS A 134 -4.32 -2.62 -1.26
CA LYS A 134 -4.99 -3.09 -0.04
C LYS A 134 -3.98 -3.57 1.00
N PHE A 135 -2.98 -4.36 0.58
CA PHE A 135 -1.93 -4.85 1.49
C PHE A 135 -1.08 -3.72 2.10
N LYS A 136 -0.81 -2.64 1.35
CA LYS A 136 -0.03 -1.50 1.86
C LYS A 136 -0.70 -0.72 3.01
N LEU A 137 -2.01 -0.87 3.23
CA LEU A 137 -2.77 -0.27 4.35
C LEU A 137 -2.66 1.27 4.50
N GLY A 138 -2.17 1.98 3.49
CA GLY A 138 -2.07 3.44 3.50
C GLY A 138 -3.36 4.12 3.03
N LYS A 139 -3.75 5.25 3.65
CA LYS A 139 -4.95 6.02 3.26
C LYS A 139 -5.03 6.26 1.74
N THR A 140 -3.94 6.71 1.12
CA THR A 140 -3.88 6.96 -0.32
C THR A 140 -3.99 5.69 -1.15
N SER A 141 -3.39 4.59 -0.67
CA SER A 141 -3.44 3.30 -1.35
C SER A 141 -4.87 2.74 -1.32
N LEU A 142 -5.55 2.83 -0.18
CA LEU A 142 -6.95 2.41 -0.04
C LEU A 142 -7.89 3.22 -0.94
N ILE A 143 -7.69 4.53 -1.02
CA ILE A 143 -8.48 5.39 -1.92
C ILE A 143 -8.26 5.01 -3.38
N LEU A 144 -7.00 4.78 -3.78
CA LEU A 144 -6.68 4.35 -5.14
C LEU A 144 -7.24 2.95 -5.44
N ALA A 145 -7.22 2.03 -4.48
CA ALA A 145 -7.83 0.71 -4.62
C ALA A 145 -9.36 0.80 -4.83
N SER A 146 -10.05 1.64 -4.06
CA SER A 146 -11.49 1.90 -4.25
C SER A 146 -11.78 2.49 -5.64
N ALA A 147 -10.97 3.44 -6.09
CA ALA A 147 -11.12 4.04 -7.42
C ALA A 147 -10.89 3.01 -8.56
N LEU A 148 -9.93 2.09 -8.38
CA LEU A 148 -9.70 0.99 -9.31
C LEU A 148 -10.86 -0.01 -9.34
N GLU A 149 -11.47 -0.30 -8.18
CA GLU A 149 -12.67 -1.15 -8.10
C GLU A 149 -13.88 -0.51 -8.81
N GLU A 150 -14.10 0.79 -8.61
CA GLU A 150 -15.14 1.54 -9.31
C GLU A 150 -14.91 1.54 -10.83
N ALA A 151 -13.67 1.78 -11.27
CA ALA A 151 -13.31 1.74 -12.68
C ALA A 151 -13.52 0.33 -13.30
N LYS A 152 -13.23 -0.73 -12.55
CA LYS A 152 -13.47 -2.12 -12.99
C LYS A 152 -14.97 -2.40 -13.15
N SER A 153 -15.80 -1.95 -12.20
CA SER A 153 -17.26 -2.09 -12.30
C SER A 153 -17.85 -1.32 -13.49
N ARG A 154 -17.33 -0.12 -13.77
CA ARG A 154 -17.72 0.66 -14.96
C ARG A 154 -17.33 -0.01 -16.27
N ALA A 155 -16.14 -0.61 -16.34
CA ALA A 155 -15.67 -1.35 -17.51
C ALA A 155 -16.63 -2.48 -17.92
N GLU A 156 -17.15 -3.23 -16.93
CA GLU A 156 -18.10 -4.32 -17.16
C GLU A 156 -19.48 -3.80 -17.55
N THR A 157 -19.99 -2.78 -16.85
CA THR A 157 -21.37 -2.32 -16.97
C THR A 157 -21.63 -1.34 -18.11
N GLU A 158 -20.75 -0.34 -18.30
CA GLU A 158 -20.91 0.74 -19.29
C GLU A 158 -20.27 0.38 -20.63
N PHE A 159 -19.07 -0.21 -20.60
CA PHE A 159 -18.25 -0.45 -21.79
C PHE A 159 -18.28 -1.89 -22.28
N TYR A 160 -18.95 -2.79 -21.54
CA TYR A 160 -19.12 -4.20 -21.89
C TYR A 160 -17.80 -4.90 -22.23
N ILE A 161 -16.75 -4.61 -21.45
CA ILE A 161 -15.47 -5.30 -21.57
C ILE A 161 -15.64 -6.71 -21.01
N ASN A 162 -15.40 -7.72 -21.84
CA ASN A 162 -15.63 -9.13 -21.50
C ASN A 162 -14.80 -9.58 -20.28
N ASN A 163 -13.54 -9.15 -20.20
CA ASN A 163 -12.60 -9.55 -19.14
C ASN A 163 -12.03 -8.33 -18.41
N PRO A 164 -12.76 -7.73 -17.44
CA PRO A 164 -12.26 -6.60 -16.66
C PRO A 164 -10.99 -6.93 -15.84
N SER A 165 -10.76 -8.21 -15.54
CA SER A 165 -9.59 -8.70 -14.79
C SER A 165 -8.30 -8.75 -15.63
N GLU A 166 -8.39 -8.63 -16.96
CA GLU A 166 -7.22 -8.57 -17.85
C GLU A 166 -6.81 -7.11 -18.16
N MET A 167 -7.54 -6.14 -17.60
CA MET A 167 -7.25 -4.74 -17.81
C MET A 167 -5.98 -4.29 -17.06
N PHE A 168 -5.25 -3.38 -17.68
CA PHE A 168 -4.05 -2.77 -17.11
C PHE A 168 -4.26 -1.29 -16.80
N VAL A 169 -3.62 -0.81 -15.74
CA VAL A 169 -3.57 0.61 -15.38
C VAL A 169 -2.56 1.30 -16.30
N ALA A 170 -3.04 1.94 -17.37
CA ALA A 170 -2.17 2.56 -18.37
C ALA A 170 -1.63 3.91 -17.92
N GLU A 171 -2.49 4.75 -17.35
CA GLU A 171 -2.13 6.04 -16.78
C GLU A 171 -2.87 6.23 -15.46
N CYS A 172 -2.15 6.69 -14.46
CA CYS A 172 -2.73 7.05 -13.18
C CYS A 172 -1.96 8.28 -12.68
N PHE A 173 -2.66 9.37 -12.40
CA PHE A 173 -2.03 10.57 -11.89
C PHE A 173 -2.99 11.39 -11.05
N ALA A 174 -2.42 12.27 -10.23
CA ALA A 174 -3.16 13.09 -9.29
C ALA A 174 -2.85 14.57 -9.52
N ILE A 175 -3.87 15.37 -9.77
CA ILE A 175 -3.74 16.83 -9.95
C ILE A 175 -4.29 17.53 -8.73
N GLN A 176 -3.58 18.57 -8.29
CA GLN A 176 -4.03 19.40 -7.18
C GLN A 176 -5.32 20.16 -7.55
N CYS A 177 -6.32 20.09 -6.69
CA CYS A 177 -7.57 20.84 -6.78
C CYS A 177 -7.50 22.07 -5.85
N ARG A 178 -8.54 22.24 -5.04
CA ARG A 178 -8.77 23.28 -4.05
C ARG A 178 -7.82 23.10 -2.88
N ILE A 179 -7.21 24.21 -2.47
CA ILE A 179 -6.47 24.27 -1.22
C ILE A 179 -7.31 25.03 -0.20
N LEU A 180 -7.89 24.30 0.74
CA LEU A 180 -8.49 24.90 1.92
C LEU A 180 -7.38 25.38 2.86
N LYS A 181 -7.56 26.57 3.43
CA LYS A 181 -6.57 27.22 4.29
C LYS A 181 -7.21 27.42 5.66
N SER A 182 -6.60 26.87 6.70
CA SER A 182 -6.97 27.15 8.09
C SER A 182 -5.82 27.84 8.80
N TYR A 183 -6.12 28.52 9.89
CA TYR A 183 -5.10 29.15 10.74
C TYR A 183 -4.99 28.35 12.04
N LYS A 184 -3.77 27.96 12.42
CA LYS A 184 -3.47 27.36 13.71
C LYS A 184 -2.74 28.40 14.56
N ARG A 185 -3.29 28.68 15.74
CA ARG A 185 -2.63 29.53 16.73
C ARG A 185 -1.48 28.75 17.37
N HIS A 186 -0.34 29.40 17.48
CA HIS A 186 0.85 28.93 18.19
C HIS A 186 1.13 29.86 19.38
N ALA A 187 2.06 29.44 20.24
CA ALA A 187 2.52 30.27 21.35
C ALA A 187 3.04 31.64 20.87
N ARG A 188 2.96 32.63 21.75
CA ARG A 188 3.39 34.03 21.50
C ARG A 188 2.63 34.69 20.34
N GLU A 189 1.32 34.47 20.29
CA GLU A 189 0.42 35.09 19.29
C GLU A 189 0.83 34.84 17.82
N ASN A 190 1.55 33.76 17.54
CA ASN A 190 1.92 33.40 16.19
C ASN A 190 0.77 32.65 15.49
N TRP A 191 0.44 33.04 14.26
CA TRP A 191 -0.61 32.41 13.45
C TRP A 191 0.02 31.72 12.24
N ASN A 192 0.04 30.38 12.25
CA ASN A 192 0.52 29.61 11.11
C ASN A 192 -0.62 29.15 10.22
N LYS A 193 -0.41 29.26 8.91
CA LYS A 193 -1.39 28.88 7.90
C LYS A 193 -1.22 27.41 7.50
N THR A 194 -2.17 26.58 7.89
CA THR A 194 -2.24 25.18 7.48
C THR A 194 -2.99 25.07 6.14
N ARG A 195 -2.42 24.31 5.20
CA ARG A 195 -3.00 24.08 3.86
C ARG A 195 -3.54 22.66 3.76
N HIS A 196 -4.86 22.54 3.80
CA HIS A 196 -5.61 21.32 3.50
C HIS A 196 -5.73 21.17 2.00
N ARG A 197 -4.91 20.29 1.45
CA ARG A 197 -4.83 20.06 0.00
C ARG A 197 -5.85 19.01 -0.40
N TYR A 198 -6.55 19.29 -1.49
CA TYR A 198 -7.42 18.35 -2.17
C TYR A 198 -6.86 18.04 -3.55
N VAL A 199 -7.18 16.85 -4.04
CA VAL A 199 -6.61 16.26 -5.25
C VAL A 199 -7.74 15.61 -6.04
N HIS A 200 -7.70 15.74 -7.36
CA HIS A 200 -8.45 14.88 -8.27
C HIS A 200 -7.54 13.75 -8.72
N LEU A 201 -8.04 12.52 -8.63
CA LEU A 201 -7.36 11.33 -9.11
C LEU A 201 -7.91 10.97 -10.48
N PHE A 202 -7.03 10.82 -11.45
CA PHE A 202 -7.35 10.47 -12.82
C PHE A 202 -6.69 9.14 -13.16
N MET A 203 -7.44 8.30 -13.86
CA MET A 203 -6.95 7.01 -14.30
C MET A 203 -7.55 6.57 -15.63
N VAL A 204 -6.75 5.82 -16.38
CA VAL A 204 -7.15 5.11 -17.59
C VAL A 204 -6.79 3.65 -17.43
N ASN A 205 -7.79 2.79 -17.60
CA ASN A 205 -7.59 1.36 -17.71
C ASN A 205 -7.74 0.95 -19.17
N ILE A 206 -6.86 0.07 -19.65
CA ILE A 206 -6.87 -0.39 -21.04
C ILE A 206 -6.98 -1.90 -21.07
N ASP A 207 -7.85 -2.40 -21.95
CA ASP A 207 -7.94 -3.81 -22.30
C ASP A 207 -6.86 -4.12 -23.35
N GLN A 208 -5.68 -4.54 -22.88
CA GLN A 208 -4.59 -4.99 -23.73
C GLN A 208 -4.12 -6.35 -23.22
N THR A 209 -4.15 -7.34 -24.09
CA THR A 209 -3.75 -8.72 -23.80
C THR A 209 -2.24 -8.94 -23.86
N GLU A 210 -1.47 -8.08 -24.52
CA GLU A 210 -0.02 -8.30 -24.71
C GLU A 210 0.77 -6.98 -24.78
N GLY A 211 1.96 -6.96 -24.18
CA GLY A 211 2.97 -5.94 -24.51
C GLY A 211 3.70 -5.25 -23.36
N PHE A 212 3.83 -5.84 -22.17
CA PHE A 212 4.87 -5.38 -21.26
C PHE A 212 6.16 -6.17 -21.45
N GLU A 213 7.05 -5.69 -22.33
CA GLU A 213 8.45 -6.05 -22.21
C GLU A 213 8.95 -5.50 -20.87
N LEU A 214 9.17 -6.40 -19.92
CA LEU A 214 9.87 -6.11 -18.67
C LEU A 214 11.16 -5.36 -19.01
N SER A 215 11.53 -4.39 -18.19
CA SER A 215 12.82 -3.69 -18.33
C SER A 215 13.95 -4.72 -18.42
N PRO A 216 15.06 -4.50 -19.17
CA PRO A 216 16.18 -5.43 -19.19
C PRO A 216 16.65 -5.86 -17.79
N LEU A 217 16.53 -4.97 -16.80
CA LEU A 217 16.80 -5.28 -15.40
C LEU A 217 15.77 -6.27 -14.79
N GLU A 218 14.49 -6.08 -15.09
CA GLU A 218 13.41 -6.95 -14.64
C GLU A 218 13.47 -8.32 -15.34
N GLN A 219 13.84 -8.36 -16.62
CA GLN A 219 14.12 -9.59 -17.36
C GLN A 219 15.26 -10.37 -16.68
N ASN A 220 16.40 -9.72 -16.43
CA ASN A 220 17.53 -10.29 -15.69
C ASN A 220 17.13 -10.76 -14.29
N ALA A 221 16.28 -10.01 -13.58
CA ALA A 221 15.79 -10.38 -12.25
C ALA A 221 14.87 -11.61 -12.29
N LEU A 222 14.02 -11.71 -13.31
CA LEU A 222 13.09 -12.82 -13.50
C LEU A 222 13.81 -14.10 -13.94
N GLU A 223 14.80 -13.99 -14.83
CA GLU A 223 15.72 -15.08 -15.16
C GLU A 223 16.48 -15.57 -13.93
N ARG A 224 16.99 -14.65 -13.11
CA ARG A 224 17.63 -14.99 -11.83
C ARG A 224 16.66 -15.69 -10.88
N ARG A 225 15.41 -15.20 -10.76
CA ARG A 225 14.38 -15.80 -9.91
C ARG A 225 14.05 -17.22 -10.36
N LYS A 226 13.80 -17.43 -11.65
CA LYS A 226 13.58 -18.76 -12.25
C LYS A 226 14.75 -19.69 -11.96
N ARG A 227 15.99 -19.24 -12.18
CA ARG A 227 17.19 -20.02 -11.88
C ARG A 227 17.29 -20.43 -10.40
N LEU A 228 16.97 -19.52 -9.48
CA LEU A 228 16.95 -19.82 -8.04
C LEU A 228 15.80 -20.77 -7.65
N GLU A 229 14.63 -20.62 -8.25
CA GLU A 229 13.50 -21.54 -8.08
C GLU A 229 13.85 -22.95 -8.57
N ASP A 230 14.51 -23.08 -9.72
CA ASP A 230 14.94 -24.37 -10.27
C ASP A 230 16.00 -25.03 -9.39
N LEU A 231 16.96 -24.25 -8.86
CA LEU A 231 17.91 -24.74 -7.86
C LEU A 231 17.18 -25.22 -6.59
N ARG A 232 16.17 -24.48 -6.12
CA ARG A 232 15.37 -24.84 -4.95
C ARG A 232 14.56 -26.13 -5.18
N LYS A 233 13.93 -26.27 -6.35
CA LYS A 233 13.21 -27.49 -6.76
C LYS A 233 14.14 -28.69 -6.79
N ARG A 234 15.31 -28.56 -7.42
CA ARG A 234 16.32 -29.63 -7.49
C ARG A 234 16.83 -30.05 -6.11
N THR A 235 17.08 -29.10 -5.20
CA THR A 235 17.47 -29.39 -3.82
C THR A 235 16.34 -30.09 -3.05
N LEU A 236 15.09 -29.70 -3.27
CA LEU A 236 13.93 -30.36 -2.68
C LEU A 236 13.73 -31.78 -3.21
N GLU A 237 13.91 -32.01 -4.51
CA GLU A 237 13.87 -33.33 -5.14
C GLU A 237 14.97 -34.26 -4.61
N LYS A 238 16.20 -33.74 -4.45
CA LYS A 238 17.30 -34.48 -3.81
C LYS A 238 16.96 -34.89 -2.38
N ARG A 239 16.37 -33.99 -1.59
CA ARG A 239 15.87 -34.31 -0.24
C ARG A 239 14.76 -35.35 -0.25
N ARG A 240 13.85 -35.28 -1.24
CA ARG A 240 12.69 -36.19 -1.34
C ARG A 240 13.07 -37.60 -1.79
N ASN A 241 14.10 -37.73 -2.61
CA ASN A 241 14.57 -39.03 -3.12
C ASN A 241 15.47 -39.79 -2.14
N GLY A 242 15.74 -39.28 -0.93
CA GLY A 242 16.38 -40.05 0.12
C GLY A 242 17.82 -40.49 -0.14
N ASN A 243 18.52 -39.92 -1.14
CA ASN A 243 19.98 -40.03 -1.23
C ASN A 243 20.62 -39.04 -0.25
N ALA A 244 20.49 -39.35 1.04
CA ALA A 244 21.32 -38.80 2.10
C ALA A 244 22.56 -39.67 2.20
N ASP A 245 23.45 -39.60 1.21
CA ASP A 245 24.82 -40.01 1.43
C ASP A 245 25.51 -38.84 2.13
N ASP A 246 26.01 -39.14 3.32
CA ASP A 246 26.69 -38.26 4.25
C ASP A 246 27.94 -37.64 3.63
N GLU A 247 27.78 -36.48 3.01
CA GLU A 247 28.86 -35.52 2.79
C GLU A 247 28.34 -34.18 3.30
N GLU A 248 28.65 -33.86 4.56
CA GLU A 248 28.56 -32.51 5.11
C GLU A 248 29.57 -31.58 4.39
N GLY A 249 29.38 -31.39 3.09
CA GLY A 249 29.99 -30.30 2.35
C GLY A 249 29.31 -29.02 2.80
N PRO A 250 30.04 -27.99 3.27
CA PRO A 250 29.44 -26.78 3.78
C PRO A 250 28.52 -26.20 2.71
N LEU A 251 27.27 -25.93 3.09
CA LEU A 251 26.31 -25.13 2.32
C LEU A 251 27.10 -24.07 1.58
N MET A 252 27.12 -24.10 0.25
CA MET A 252 27.67 -23.00 -0.54
C MET A 252 26.81 -21.77 -0.24
N LEU A 253 27.16 -21.07 0.83
CA LEU A 253 26.89 -19.68 1.03
C LEU A 253 27.38 -19.03 -0.25
N LEU A 254 26.45 -18.47 -1.01
CA LEU A 254 26.79 -17.50 -2.03
C LEU A 254 27.70 -16.49 -1.34
N ASN A 255 29.01 -16.56 -1.58
CA ASN A 255 29.89 -15.49 -1.17
C ASN A 255 29.29 -14.23 -1.79
N PRO A 256 28.79 -13.25 -1.00
CA PRO A 256 28.50 -11.96 -1.58
C PRO A 256 29.84 -11.51 -2.15
N ARG A 257 29.90 -11.33 -3.46
CA ARG A 257 31.06 -10.72 -4.10
C ARG A 257 31.14 -9.32 -3.51
N SER A 258 31.96 -9.18 -2.47
CA SER A 258 32.18 -7.93 -1.77
C SER A 258 32.79 -6.98 -2.78
N TYR A 259 32.05 -5.93 -3.13
CA TYR A 259 32.64 -4.78 -3.80
C TYR A 259 33.64 -4.17 -2.82
N LYS A 260 34.93 -4.11 -3.18
CA LYS A 260 35.89 -3.30 -2.43
C LYS A 260 35.46 -1.85 -2.58
N THR A 261 34.86 -1.28 -1.54
CA THR A 261 34.64 0.17 -1.48
C THR A 261 36.00 0.85 -1.34
N VAL A 262 36.14 2.04 -1.94
CA VAL A 262 37.37 2.84 -2.03
C VAL A 262 37.93 3.25 -0.65
N THR A 263 37.27 2.88 0.45
CA THR A 263 37.65 3.16 1.83
C THR A 263 38.37 1.97 2.47
N SER A 264 39.47 1.49 1.87
CA SER A 264 40.26 0.38 2.43
C SER A 264 41.17 0.76 3.61
N ASN A 265 41.20 2.03 4.01
CA ASN A 265 42.14 2.53 5.02
C ASN A 265 41.54 2.65 6.43
N ILE A 266 40.30 2.17 6.67
CA ILE A 266 39.63 2.26 7.98
C ILE A 266 39.63 0.92 8.75
N ILE A 267 40.11 -0.16 8.15
CA ILE A 267 40.02 -1.52 8.74
C ILE A 267 41.33 -1.88 9.46
N ASN A 268 41.61 -1.19 10.57
CA ASN A 268 42.53 -1.69 11.62
C ASN A 268 41.76 -1.91 12.94
N VAL A 269 40.43 -2.08 12.88
CA VAL A 269 39.56 -2.36 14.05
C VAL A 269 39.15 -3.84 14.07
N GLY A 270 39.98 -4.72 13.50
CA GLY A 270 39.63 -6.14 13.28
C GLY A 270 39.68 -7.01 14.53
N ASP A 271 40.54 -6.67 15.49
CA ASP A 271 40.79 -7.54 16.66
C ASP A 271 39.75 -7.33 17.77
N GLU A 272 39.31 -6.09 18.02
CA GLU A 272 38.28 -5.79 19.02
C GLU A 272 36.90 -6.36 18.65
N VAL A 273 36.56 -6.36 17.36
CA VAL A 273 35.26 -6.85 16.87
C VAL A 273 35.17 -8.39 16.96
N ARG A 274 36.30 -9.11 16.85
CA ARG A 274 36.34 -10.57 17.04
C ARG A 274 36.06 -10.97 18.49
N ASP A 275 36.65 -10.27 19.45
CA ASP A 275 36.46 -10.58 20.87
C ASP A 275 35.02 -10.34 21.31
N VAL A 276 34.35 -9.32 20.75
CA VAL A 276 32.92 -9.08 20.99
C VAL A 276 32.06 -10.20 20.40
N LEU A 277 32.38 -10.66 19.18
CA LEU A 277 31.65 -11.76 18.55
C LEU A 277 31.77 -13.07 19.33
N GLN A 278 32.97 -13.40 19.82
CA GLN A 278 33.18 -14.60 20.63
C GLN A 278 32.40 -14.57 21.94
N LYS A 279 32.33 -13.41 22.60
CA LYS A 279 31.50 -13.24 23.81
C LYS A 279 30.01 -13.42 23.50
N THR A 280 29.53 -12.84 22.40
CA THR A 280 28.13 -13.00 22.00
C THR A 280 27.78 -14.45 21.64
N GLU A 281 28.71 -15.21 21.06
CA GLU A 281 28.50 -16.64 20.78
C GLU A 281 28.41 -17.47 22.06
N GLN A 282 29.22 -17.15 23.07
CA GLN A 282 29.16 -17.78 24.39
C GLN A 282 27.83 -17.45 25.10
N ASP A 283 27.38 -16.19 25.05
CA ASP A 283 26.09 -15.77 25.62
C ASP A 283 24.89 -16.44 24.92
N ILE A 284 24.98 -16.68 23.61
CA ILE A 284 23.93 -17.39 22.86
C ILE A 284 23.89 -18.87 23.27
N GLN A 285 25.05 -19.51 23.50
CA GLN A 285 25.12 -20.90 23.92
C GLN A 285 24.53 -21.10 25.32
N THR A 286 24.82 -20.22 26.26
CA THR A 286 24.23 -20.27 27.62
C THR A 286 22.71 -20.14 27.57
N ILE A 287 22.17 -19.20 26.76
CA ILE A 287 20.72 -19.04 26.57
C ILE A 287 20.08 -20.29 25.97
N ILE A 288 20.74 -20.96 25.01
CA ILE A 288 20.23 -22.18 24.40
C ILE A 288 20.21 -23.34 25.41
N ASP A 289 21.22 -23.45 26.25
CA ASP A 289 21.29 -24.50 27.26
C ASP A 289 20.30 -24.24 28.42
N ASP A 290 20.07 -22.98 28.77
CA ASP A 290 18.98 -22.58 29.67
C ASP A 290 17.62 -22.93 29.07
N ALA A 291 17.41 -22.67 27.77
CA ALA A 291 16.17 -23.02 27.09
C ALA A 291 15.92 -24.53 27.00
N LYS A 292 16.98 -25.35 26.89
CA LYS A 292 16.88 -26.82 26.94
C LYS A 292 16.62 -27.33 28.35
N ASN A 293 17.11 -26.63 29.38
CA ASN A 293 16.91 -26.99 30.78
C ASN A 293 15.55 -26.56 31.35
N ILE A 294 14.75 -25.79 30.59
CA ILE A 294 13.32 -25.61 30.88
C ILE A 294 12.64 -26.96 30.63
N GLN A 295 12.58 -27.80 31.65
CA GLN A 295 11.60 -28.88 31.71
C GLN A 295 10.23 -28.23 31.63
N LEU A 296 9.51 -28.49 30.54
CA LEU A 296 8.12 -28.10 30.35
C LEU A 296 7.32 -28.72 31.50
N GLY A 297 7.06 -27.92 32.53
CA GLY A 297 6.08 -28.25 33.56
C GLY A 297 4.72 -28.40 32.89
N ASP A 298 4.00 -29.43 33.35
CA ASP A 298 2.70 -29.86 32.86
C ASP A 298 1.76 -28.68 32.51
N ASP A 299 1.12 -28.82 31.35
CA ASP A 299 -0.05 -28.08 30.87
C ASP A 299 0.04 -26.54 30.92
N LEU A 300 0.62 -25.97 29.87
CA LEU A 300 0.28 -24.60 29.45
C LEU A 300 -1.19 -24.59 29.00
N ASP A 301 -2.09 -24.22 29.91
CA ASP A 301 -3.51 -24.03 29.66
C ASP A 301 -3.75 -23.13 28.42
N ILE A 302 -4.18 -23.76 27.33
CA ILE A 302 -4.41 -23.15 26.01
C ILE A 302 -5.50 -22.05 26.07
N SER A 303 -6.29 -22.03 27.14
CA SER A 303 -7.31 -21.04 27.44
C SER A 303 -6.74 -19.65 27.83
N VAL A 304 -5.49 -19.58 28.32
CA VAL A 304 -4.83 -18.31 28.69
C VAL A 304 -4.28 -17.56 27.47
N LEU A 305 -3.95 -18.29 26.40
CA LEU A 305 -3.41 -17.77 25.14
C LEU A 305 -4.50 -17.32 24.16
N ALA A 306 -5.77 -17.64 24.44
CA ALA A 306 -6.89 -17.20 23.62
C ALA A 306 -6.98 -15.66 23.56
N PRO A 307 -7.41 -15.08 22.42
CA PRO A 307 -7.57 -13.64 22.28
C PRO A 307 -8.55 -13.12 23.33
N LYS A 308 -8.05 -12.25 24.20
CA LYS A 308 -8.81 -11.68 25.32
C LYS A 308 -9.89 -10.72 24.81
N LYS A 309 -11.03 -10.69 25.49
CA LYS A 309 -12.12 -9.74 25.21
C LYS A 309 -11.58 -8.30 25.27
N VAL A 310 -12.12 -7.40 24.44
CA VAL A 310 -11.68 -5.98 24.34
C VAL A 310 -11.69 -5.28 25.70
N ASP A 311 -12.62 -5.65 26.58
CA ASP A 311 -12.74 -5.08 27.94
C ASP A 311 -11.66 -5.55 28.93
N TRP A 312 -10.82 -6.51 28.54
CA TRP A 312 -9.84 -7.12 29.43
C TRP A 312 -8.78 -6.12 29.91
N ASP A 313 -8.37 -5.22 29.02
CA ASP A 313 -7.39 -4.19 29.36
C ASP A 313 -8.01 -3.10 30.26
N LEU A 314 -9.26 -2.74 30.00
CA LEU A 314 -10.06 -1.87 30.88
C LEU A 314 -10.20 -2.47 32.28
N LYS A 315 -10.54 -3.77 32.38
CA LYS A 315 -10.65 -4.47 33.66
C LYS A 315 -9.33 -4.46 34.41
N ARG A 316 -8.22 -4.75 33.73
CA ARG A 316 -6.90 -4.73 34.35
C ARG A 316 -6.51 -3.34 34.84
N GLY A 317 -6.78 -2.29 34.07
CA GLY A 317 -6.50 -0.91 34.45
C GLY A 317 -7.35 -0.41 35.63
N ILE A 318 -8.57 -0.91 35.77
CA ILE A 318 -9.51 -0.52 36.83
C ILE A 318 -9.39 -1.42 38.08
N GLN A 319 -8.78 -2.60 37.97
CA GLN A 319 -8.74 -3.60 39.04
C GLN A 319 -8.08 -3.08 40.32
N GLU A 320 -6.98 -2.33 40.22
CA GLU A 320 -6.29 -1.79 41.39
C GLU A 320 -7.18 -0.81 42.19
N ASP A 321 -7.98 -0.01 41.47
CA ASP A 321 -8.90 0.94 42.09
C ASP A 321 -10.15 0.25 42.64
N LEU A 322 -10.64 -0.80 41.97
CA LEU A 322 -11.69 -1.68 42.49
C LEU A 322 -11.26 -2.37 43.77
N ASP A 323 -10.08 -2.97 43.81
CA ASP A 323 -9.57 -3.66 45.01
C ASP A 323 -9.43 -2.68 46.18
N LYS A 324 -8.97 -1.45 45.92
CA LYS A 324 -8.93 -0.37 46.94
C LYS A 324 -10.33 -0.01 47.43
N LEU A 325 -11.30 0.07 46.53
CA LEU A 325 -12.68 0.44 46.84
C LEU A 325 -13.40 -0.68 47.59
N GLU A 326 -13.22 -1.94 47.20
CA GLU A 326 -13.77 -3.12 47.89
C GLU A 326 -13.25 -3.19 49.33
N ARG A 327 -11.96 -2.95 49.56
CA ARG A 327 -11.40 -2.88 50.92
C ARG A 327 -12.05 -1.78 51.76
N ARG A 328 -12.30 -0.60 51.18
CA ARG A 328 -12.98 0.51 51.88
C ARG A 328 -14.44 0.20 52.15
N THR A 329 -15.12 -0.40 51.18
CA THR A 329 -16.53 -0.80 51.26
C THR A 329 -16.72 -1.86 52.34
N ASN A 330 -15.87 -2.89 52.35
CA ASN A 330 -15.90 -3.94 53.38
C ASN A 330 -15.64 -3.36 54.77
N ARG A 331 -14.69 -2.43 54.93
CA ARG A 331 -14.47 -1.72 56.20
C ARG A 331 -15.70 -0.92 56.64
N ALA A 332 -16.34 -0.20 55.72
CA ALA A 332 -17.55 0.57 56.00
C ALA A 332 -18.74 -0.33 56.36
N ILE A 333 -18.92 -1.45 55.66
CA ILE A 333 -19.93 -2.47 55.97
C ILE A 333 -19.71 -2.99 57.39
N VAL A 334 -18.48 -3.36 57.74
CA VAL A 334 -18.18 -3.86 59.10
C VAL A 334 -18.44 -2.78 60.16
N GLN A 335 -18.09 -1.52 59.90
CA GLN A 335 -18.42 -0.41 60.81
C GLN A 335 -19.94 -0.24 60.99
N ILE A 336 -20.72 -0.34 59.92
CA ILE A 336 -22.19 -0.26 59.97
C ILE A 336 -22.76 -1.44 60.76
N VAL A 337 -22.28 -2.66 60.53
CA VAL A 337 -22.70 -3.87 61.27
C VAL A 337 -22.37 -3.73 62.76
N ARG A 338 -21.18 -3.24 63.10
CA ARG A 338 -20.79 -2.96 64.49
C ARG A 338 -21.73 -1.96 65.16
N GLN A 339 -22.05 -0.86 64.47
CA GLN A 339 -22.97 0.15 65.00
C GLN A 339 -24.41 -0.37 65.14
N ARG A 340 -24.83 -1.34 64.33
CA ARG A 340 -26.14 -1.99 64.47
C ARG A 340 -26.16 -2.93 65.68
N LEU A 341 -25.17 -3.81 65.81
CA LEU A 341 -25.04 -4.73 66.94
C LEU A 341 -24.93 -4.00 68.29
N GLN A 342 -24.20 -2.87 68.34
CA GLN A 342 -24.13 -2.04 69.54
C GLN A 342 -25.45 -1.36 69.91
N ARG A 343 -26.30 -1.01 68.93
CA ARG A 343 -27.64 -0.49 69.17
C ARG A 343 -28.61 -1.57 69.65
N GLU A 344 -28.47 -2.80 69.14
CA GLU A 344 -29.30 -3.95 69.50
C GLU A 344 -28.85 -4.65 70.80
N LYS A 345 -27.72 -4.22 71.40
CA LYS A 345 -27.11 -4.74 72.66
C LYS A 345 -26.60 -6.19 72.60
N ASP A 346 -26.33 -6.71 71.40
CA ASP A 346 -25.68 -8.02 71.22
C ASP A 346 -24.15 -7.88 71.29
N LEU A 347 -23.64 -7.75 72.52
CA LEU A 347 -22.23 -7.46 72.82
C LEU A 347 -21.28 -8.60 72.45
N ASP A 348 -21.75 -9.85 72.44
CA ASP A 348 -20.89 -11.00 72.19
C ASP A 348 -20.61 -11.20 70.69
N LEU A 349 -21.60 -10.91 69.83
CA LEU A 349 -21.41 -10.90 68.38
C LEU A 349 -20.49 -9.74 67.94
N ALA A 350 -20.60 -8.57 68.58
CA ALA A 350 -19.70 -7.45 68.29
C ALA A 350 -18.22 -7.78 68.58
N LYS A 351 -17.94 -8.52 69.67
CA LYS A 351 -16.58 -8.99 69.99
C LYS A 351 -16.06 -10.02 68.98
N THR A 352 -16.91 -10.90 68.45
CA THR A 352 -16.50 -11.86 67.41
C THR A 352 -16.11 -11.18 66.10
N VAL A 353 -16.82 -10.11 65.72
CA VAL A 353 -16.50 -9.30 64.54
C VAL A 353 -15.16 -8.57 64.71
N ASP A 354 -14.86 -8.07 65.92
CA ASP A 354 -13.58 -7.43 66.24
C ASP A 354 -12.40 -8.45 66.14
N MET A 355 -12.58 -9.69 66.59
CA MET A 355 -11.56 -10.75 66.47
C MET A 355 -11.29 -11.17 65.01
N ILE A 356 -12.30 -11.15 64.14
CA ILE A 356 -12.14 -11.50 62.71
C ILE A 356 -11.35 -10.40 62.00
N GLN A 357 -11.62 -9.12 62.30
CA GLN A 357 -10.85 -8.01 61.74
C GLN A 357 -9.37 -8.07 62.14
N GLU A 358 -9.05 -8.42 63.39
CA GLU A 358 -7.66 -8.53 63.85
C GLU A 358 -6.89 -9.62 63.09
N LYS A 359 -7.51 -10.78 62.84
CA LYS A 359 -6.91 -11.87 62.05
C LYS A 359 -6.60 -11.47 60.61
N ASP A 360 -7.53 -10.76 59.96
CA ASP A 360 -7.31 -10.27 58.59
C ASP A 360 -6.19 -9.23 58.52
N THR A 361 -6.08 -8.35 59.53
CA THR A 361 -4.96 -7.37 59.57
C THR A 361 -3.60 -7.99 59.89
N ALA A 362 -3.57 -9.12 60.60
CA ALA A 362 -2.35 -9.86 60.90
C ALA A 362 -1.82 -10.65 59.69
N SER A 363 -2.71 -11.19 58.85
CA SER A 363 -2.35 -11.90 57.60
C SER A 363 -1.71 -10.99 56.53
N LEU A 364 -1.83 -9.67 56.66
CA LEU A 364 -1.30 -8.66 55.72
C LEU A 364 0.11 -8.14 56.10
N ARG A 365 0.69 -8.61 57.20
CA ARG A 365 2.03 -8.20 57.68
C ARG A 365 3.16 -9.18 57.32
N HIS A 366 2.84 -10.30 56.67
CA HIS A 366 3.76 -11.16 55.95
C HIS A 366 3.46 -11.03 54.45
#